data_AF-A8U5S0-F1
#
_entry.id   AF-A8U5S0-F1
#
_cell.length_a   1.000
_cell.length_b   1.000
_cell.length_c   1.000
_cell.angle_alpha   90.00
_cell.angle_beta   90.00
_cell.angle_gamma   90.00
#
_symmetry.space_group_name_H-M   'P 1'
#
loop_
_entity.id
_entity.type
_entity.pdbx_description
1 polymer ?
#
loop_
_entity_poly.entity_id
_entity_poly.type
_entity_poly.pdbx_seq_one_letter_code
_entity_poly.pdbx_strand_id
1 'polypeptide(L)'
;MGQSIDIETIMGLIIHGGNAKSDAMEAIQAAKKDDFELAAEKLESSDKSLVEAHHAQTSLLTQEASGEELTVSLLAVHSQDHLMNAITFKDLASEVVDVYKKLAGLAID
;
A
#
# COMPACT_ATOMS: atom_id res chain seq x y z
N MET A 1 3.80 -2.86 -31.83
CA MET A 1 2.70 -2.88 -30.86
C MET A 1 3.33 -3.21 -29.54
N GLY A 2 3.29 -2.28 -28.59
CA GLY A 2 3.90 -2.46 -27.27
C GLY A 2 3.29 -3.63 -26.51
N GLN A 3 4.05 -4.22 -25.59
CA GLN A 3 3.59 -5.34 -24.77
C GLN A 3 2.57 -4.83 -23.74
N SER A 4 1.38 -5.43 -23.70
CA SER A 4 0.41 -5.12 -22.65
C SER A 4 0.88 -5.67 -21.32
N ILE A 5 0.73 -4.88 -20.25
CA ILE A 5 0.92 -5.37 -18.88
C ILE A 5 -0.03 -6.54 -18.65
N ASP A 6 0.49 -7.64 -18.12
CA ASP A 6 -0.28 -8.85 -17.92
C ASP A 6 -1.33 -8.68 -16.81
N ILE A 7 -2.44 -9.40 -16.95
CA ILE A 7 -3.58 -9.30 -16.02
C ILE A 7 -3.19 -9.77 -14.61
N GLU A 8 -2.26 -10.70 -14.47
CA GLU A 8 -1.84 -11.22 -13.18
C GLU A 8 -1.10 -10.14 -12.37
N THR A 9 -0.19 -9.41 -13.00
CA THR A 9 0.49 -8.23 -12.43
C THR A 9 -0.51 -7.15 -12.04
N ILE A 10 -1.46 -6.82 -12.94
CA ILE A 10 -2.49 -5.81 -12.68
C ILE A 10 -3.35 -6.21 -11.47
N MET A 11 -3.82 -7.45 -11.42
CA MET A 11 -4.65 -7.95 -10.33
C MET A 11 -3.86 -8.06 -9.03
N GLY A 12 -2.59 -8.47 -9.09
CA GLY A 12 -1.68 -8.47 -7.94
C GLY A 12 -1.56 -7.09 -7.33
N LEU A 13 -1.29 -6.06 -8.14
CA LEU A 13 -1.23 -4.66 -7.70
C LEU A 13 -2.55 -4.21 -7.04
N ILE A 14 -3.71 -4.54 -7.62
CA ILE A 14 -5.02 -4.18 -7.05
C ILE A 14 -5.27 -4.89 -5.72
N ILE A 15 -5.02 -6.20 -5.63
CA ILE A 15 -5.29 -7.00 -4.43
C ILE A 15 -4.37 -6.56 -3.30
N HIS A 16 -3.07 -6.49 -3.55
CA HIS A 16 -2.10 -6.11 -2.53
C HIS A 16 -2.25 -4.64 -2.11
N GLY A 17 -2.50 -3.72 -3.04
CA GLY A 17 -2.84 -2.33 -2.71
C GLY A 17 -4.15 -2.21 -1.91
N GLY A 18 -5.17 -2.99 -2.26
CA GLY A 18 -6.44 -3.05 -1.54
C GLY A 18 -6.29 -3.58 -0.10
N ASN A 19 -5.53 -4.66 0.07
CA ASN A 19 -5.25 -5.25 1.38
C ASN A 19 -4.45 -4.28 2.25
N ALA A 20 -3.37 -3.70 1.69
CA ALA A 20 -2.55 -2.73 2.39
C ALA A 20 -3.36 -1.54 2.92
N LYS A 21 -4.22 -0.96 2.07
CA LYS A 21 -5.11 0.14 2.47
C LYS A 21 -6.09 -0.29 3.57
N SER A 22 -6.65 -1.50 3.47
CA SER A 22 -7.61 -2.02 4.45
C SER A 22 -6.96 -2.23 5.81
N ASP A 23 -5.79 -2.87 5.86
CA ASP A 23 -5.03 -3.05 7.10
C ASP A 23 -4.59 -1.72 7.71
N ALA A 24 -4.15 -0.75 6.90
CA ALA A 24 -3.83 0.60 7.39
C ALA A 24 -5.05 1.29 8.02
N MET A 25 -6.23 1.13 7.43
CA MET A 25 -7.47 1.66 8.00
C MET A 25 -7.84 0.96 9.30
N GLU A 26 -7.68 -0.36 9.38
CA GLU A 26 -7.91 -1.15 10.58
C GLU A 26 -6.95 -0.77 11.72
N ALA A 27 -5.69 -0.46 11.40
CA ALA A 27 -4.73 0.06 12.38
C ALA A 27 -5.22 1.36 13.05
N ILE A 28 -5.74 2.30 12.25
CA ILE A 28 -6.34 3.54 12.76
C ILE A 28 -7.55 3.22 13.67
N GLN A 29 -8.38 2.24 13.30
CA GLN A 29 -9.54 1.86 14.11
C GLN A 29 -9.16 1.16 15.43
N ALA A 30 -8.06 0.40 15.44
CA ALA A 30 -7.51 -0.20 16.64
C ALA A 30 -6.93 0.86 17.59
N ALA A 31 -6.12 1.79 17.06
CA ALA A 31 -5.57 2.89 17.86
C ALA A 31 -6.64 3.82 18.45
N LYS A 32 -7.76 4.04 17.75
CA LYS A 32 -8.94 4.75 18.29
C LYS A 32 -9.56 4.12 19.53
N LYS A 33 -9.30 2.84 19.77
CA LYS A 33 -9.78 2.05 20.91
C LYS A 33 -8.67 1.79 21.92
N ASP A 34 -7.55 2.49 21.80
CA ASP A 34 -6.33 2.30 22.59
C ASP A 34 -5.70 0.89 22.44
N ASP A 35 -6.06 0.14 21.39
CA ASP A 35 -5.48 -1.16 21.06
C ASP A 35 -4.26 -0.98 20.15
N PHE A 36 -3.16 -0.54 20.75
CA PHE A 36 -1.93 -0.21 20.02
C PHE A 36 -1.13 -1.43 19.56
N GLU A 37 -1.31 -2.58 20.21
CA GLU A 37 -0.70 -3.85 19.78
C GLU A 37 -1.30 -4.28 18.44
N LEU A 38 -2.65 -4.32 18.35
CA LEU A 38 -3.32 -4.64 17.09
C LEU A 38 -3.04 -3.58 16.02
N ALA A 39 -2.96 -2.30 16.41
CA ALA A 39 -2.60 -1.24 15.46
C ALA A 39 -1.22 -1.48 14.82
N ALA A 40 -0.23 -1.89 15.62
CA ALA A 40 1.11 -2.22 15.13
C ALA A 40 1.10 -3.46 14.21
N GLU A 41 0.40 -4.52 14.60
CA GLU A 41 0.25 -5.74 13.78
C GLU A 41 -0.39 -5.42 12.42
N LYS A 42 -1.38 -4.53 12.40
CA LYS A 42 -2.07 -4.11 11.19
C LYS A 42 -1.20 -3.22 10.29
N LEU A 43 -0.42 -2.30 10.86
CA LEU A 43 0.57 -1.54 10.08
C LEU A 43 1.64 -2.46 9.48
N GLU A 44 2.10 -3.49 10.20
CA GLU A 44 3.05 -4.47 9.67
C GLU A 44 2.46 -5.30 8.53
N SER A 45 1.19 -5.72 8.66
CA SER A 45 0.47 -6.46 7.62
C SER A 45 0.25 -5.60 6.37
N SER A 46 -0.06 -4.31 6.57
CA SER A 46 -0.16 -3.32 5.51
C SER A 46 1.17 -3.18 4.75
N ASP A 47 2.27 -3.05 5.47
CA ASP A 47 3.62 -2.90 4.91
C ASP A 47 4.04 -4.13 4.08
N LYS A 48 3.78 -5.34 4.59
CA LYS A 48 4.02 -6.59 3.84
C LYS A 48 3.26 -6.62 2.51
N SER A 49 1.99 -6.24 2.52
CA SER A 49 1.19 -6.17 1.29
C SER A 49 1.73 -5.10 0.33
N LEU A 50 2.19 -3.95 0.83
CA LEU A 50 2.79 -2.91 0.01
C LEU A 50 4.08 -3.37 -0.65
N VAL A 51 4.95 -4.08 0.07
CA VAL A 51 6.22 -4.57 -0.47
C VAL A 51 5.99 -5.47 -1.69
N GLU A 52 5.05 -6.41 -1.61
CA GLU A 52 4.69 -7.29 -2.73
C GLU A 52 4.21 -6.50 -3.96
N ALA A 53 3.31 -5.53 -3.76
CA ALA A 53 2.83 -4.67 -4.85
C ALA A 53 3.92 -3.75 -5.42
N HIS A 54 4.77 -3.20 -4.55
CA HIS A 54 5.82 -2.26 -4.92
C HIS A 54 6.91 -2.94 -5.74
N HIS A 55 7.20 -4.22 -5.51
CA HIS A 55 8.09 -5.01 -6.36
C HIS A 55 7.57 -5.11 -7.80
N ALA A 56 6.28 -5.40 -7.98
CA ALA A 56 5.64 -5.43 -9.30
C ALA A 56 5.69 -4.05 -9.99
N GLN A 57 5.36 -2.97 -9.27
CA GLN A 57 5.45 -1.60 -9.80
C GLN A 57 6.89 -1.24 -10.21
N THR A 58 7.88 -1.56 -9.37
CA THR A 58 9.29 -1.29 -9.66
C THR A 58 9.75 -2.03 -10.93
N SER A 59 9.31 -3.28 -11.11
CA SER A 59 9.59 -4.04 -12.33
C SER A 59 9.02 -3.37 -13.58
N LEU A 60 7.76 -2.90 -13.53
CA LEU A 60 7.13 -2.19 -14.65
C LEU A 60 7.86 -0.90 -15.01
N LEU A 61 8.21 -0.08 -14.01
CA LEU A 61 9.00 1.15 -14.23
C LEU A 61 10.39 0.86 -14.79
N THR A 62 11.01 -0.24 -14.37
CA THR A 62 12.33 -0.65 -14.87
C THR A 62 12.27 -1.08 -16.34
N GLN A 63 11.22 -1.82 -16.73
CA GLN A 63 10.96 -2.21 -18.12
C GLN A 63 10.72 -0.98 -19.00
N GLU A 64 9.87 -0.04 -18.56
CA GLU A 64 9.64 1.20 -19.32
C GLU A 64 10.94 2.02 -19.48
N ALA A 65 11.74 2.13 -18.40
CA ALA A 65 13.02 2.84 -18.43
C ALA A 65 14.10 2.16 -19.28
N SER A 66 14.03 0.83 -19.49
CA SER A 66 14.94 0.09 -20.38
C SER A 66 14.60 0.30 -21.87
N GLY A 67 13.52 1.01 -22.18
CA GLY A 67 13.05 1.31 -23.54
C GLY A 67 11.99 0.33 -24.04
N GLU A 68 11.43 -0.52 -23.18
CA GLU A 68 10.32 -1.39 -23.54
C GLU A 68 9.01 -0.57 -23.63
N GLU A 69 8.34 -0.65 -24.77
CA GLU A 69 7.07 0.02 -24.97
C GLU A 69 5.95 -0.79 -24.30
N LEU A 70 5.47 -0.33 -23.15
CA LEU A 70 4.36 -0.93 -22.41
C LEU A 70 3.02 -0.32 -22.85
N THR A 71 2.07 -1.16 -23.28
CA THR A 71 0.71 -0.72 -23.59
C THR A 71 -0.09 -0.59 -22.29
N VAL A 72 -0.39 0.65 -21.90
CA VAL A 72 -1.16 0.98 -20.68
C VAL A 72 -2.66 0.88 -20.95
N SER A 73 -3.34 0.02 -20.20
CA SER A 73 -4.80 -0.07 -20.18
C SER A 73 -5.39 0.74 -19.01
N LEU A 74 -6.70 1.04 -19.05
CA LEU A 74 -7.38 1.68 -17.90
C LEU A 74 -7.22 0.87 -16.60
N LEU A 75 -7.22 -0.47 -16.71
CA LEU A 75 -7.06 -1.34 -15.55
C LEU A 75 -5.63 -1.29 -14.99
N ALA A 76 -4.62 -1.14 -15.86
CA ALA A 76 -3.25 -0.91 -15.43
C ALA A 76 -3.12 0.42 -14.67
N VAL A 77 -3.70 1.51 -15.19
CA VAL A 77 -3.75 2.80 -14.47
C VAL A 77 -4.43 2.64 -13.11
N HIS A 78 -5.60 1.99 -13.08
CA HIS A 78 -6.34 1.75 -11.85
C HIS A 78 -5.54 0.94 -10.81
N SER A 79 -4.76 -0.04 -11.25
CA SER A 79 -3.89 -0.82 -10.35
C SER A 79 -2.78 0.03 -9.72
N GLN A 80 -2.22 0.97 -10.48
CA GLN A 80 -1.24 1.93 -9.97
C GLN A 80 -1.88 2.93 -8.99
N ASP A 81 -3.11 3.39 -9.28
CA ASP A 81 -3.88 4.24 -8.35
C ASP A 81 -4.12 3.54 -7.01
N HIS A 82 -4.48 2.25 -7.04
CA HIS A 82 -4.65 1.44 -5.83
C HIS A 82 -3.38 1.39 -4.98
N LEU A 83 -2.24 1.11 -5.61
CA LEU A 83 -0.95 1.03 -4.93
C LEU A 83 -0.53 2.38 -4.33
N MET A 84 -0.51 3.44 -5.13
CA MET A 84 -0.06 4.76 -4.67
C MET A 84 -0.95 5.33 -3.57
N ASN A 85 -2.26 5.10 -3.67
CA ASN A 85 -3.18 5.44 -2.59
C ASN A 85 -2.91 4.61 -1.33
N ALA A 86 -2.62 3.31 -1.44
CA ALA A 86 -2.32 2.46 -0.30
C ALA A 86 -1.04 2.89 0.44
N ILE A 87 0.02 3.24 -0.29
CA ILE A 87 1.27 3.79 0.26
C ILE A 87 0.97 5.05 1.08
N THR A 88 0.28 6.02 0.47
CA THR A 88 -0.09 7.27 1.14
C THR A 88 -0.94 7.03 2.38
N PHE A 89 -1.86 6.06 2.32
CA PHE A 89 -2.72 5.71 3.46
C PHE A 89 -1.95 5.06 4.60
N LYS A 90 -0.98 4.19 4.31
CA LYS A 90 -0.15 3.55 5.35
C LYS A 90 0.74 4.55 6.05
N ASP A 91 1.34 5.47 5.31
CA ASP A 91 2.17 6.54 5.89
C ASP A 91 1.32 7.43 6.81
N LEU A 92 0.15 7.87 6.33
CA LEU A 92 -0.78 8.65 7.15
C LEU A 92 -1.32 7.86 8.34
N ALA A 93 -1.62 6.57 8.17
CA ALA A 93 -2.10 5.72 9.25
C ALA A 93 -1.08 5.60 10.38
N SER A 94 0.21 5.50 10.04
CA SER A 94 1.30 5.44 11.01
C SER A 94 1.33 6.73 11.86
N GLU A 95 1.30 7.90 11.22
CA GLU A 95 1.23 9.19 11.92
C GLU A 95 -0.02 9.33 12.80
N VAL A 96 -1.18 8.87 12.32
CA VAL A 96 -2.44 8.91 13.07
C VAL A 96 -2.38 7.99 14.30
N VAL A 97 -1.81 6.79 14.17
CA VAL A 97 -1.61 5.87 15.30
C VAL A 97 -0.71 6.51 16.35
N ASP A 98 0.37 7.17 15.95
CA ASP A 98 1.26 7.87 16.87
C ASP A 98 0.59 9.06 17.55
N VAL A 99 -0.25 9.82 16.84
CA VAL A 99 -1.10 10.85 17.46
C VAL A 99 -1.98 10.24 18.57
N TYR A 100 -2.63 9.10 18.33
CA TYR A 100 -3.42 8.42 19.37
C TYR A 100 -2.57 7.94 20.55
N LYS A 101 -1.39 7.37 20.30
CA LYS A 101 -0.44 7.00 21.38
C LYS A 101 -0.07 8.20 22.25
N LYS A 102 0.23 9.35 21.64
CA LYS A 102 0.57 10.58 22.36
C LYS A 102 -0.60 11.10 23.20
N LEU A 103 -1.82 11.03 22.69
CA LEU A 103 -3.03 11.40 23.43
C LEU A 103 -3.28 10.45 24.63
N ALA A 104 -2.91 9.18 24.51
CA ALA A 104 -2.95 8.21 25.60
C ALA A 104 -1.77 8.34 26.59
N GLY A 105 -0.85 9.29 26.37
CA GLY A 105 0.32 9.51 27.23
C GLY A 105 1.45 8.49 27.03
N LEU A 106 1.44 7.75 25.93
CA LEU A 106 2.51 6.84 25.54
C LEU A 106 3.65 7.61 24.86
N ALA A 107 4.88 7.10 25.02
CA ALA A 107 6.00 7.54 24.21
C ALA A 107 5.80 7.13 22.75
N ILE A 108 6.27 7.97 21.83
CA ILE A 108 6.42 7.64 20.42
C ILE A 108 7.92 7.51 20.16
N ASP A 109 8.29 6.53 19.36
CA ASP A 109 9.67 6.20 18.99
C ASP A 109 10.19 7.10 17.86
#